data_AF-A0A1G6N9B3-F1
#
_entry.id   AF-A0A1G6N9B3-F1
#
_cell.length_a   1.000
_cell.length_b   1.000
_cell.length_c   1.000
_cell.angle_alpha   90.00
_cell.angle_beta   90.00
_cell.angle_gamma   90.00
#
_symmetry.space_group_name_H-M   'P 1'
#
loop_
_entity.id
_entity.type
_entity.pdbx_description
1 polymer ?
#
loop_
_entity_poly.entity_id
_entity_poly.type
_entity_poly.pdbx_seq_one_letter_code
_entity_poly.pdbx_strand_id
1 'polypeptide(L)' 'MNTYKVLAMLIYKDEKKVVTTNIVKAENKSEAKKKMIERYKRSPNVSEILINEETDVIKLL' A
#
# COMPACT_ATOMS: atom_id res chain seq x y z
N MET A 1 8.39 -13.00 -10.97
CA MET A 1 8.29 -12.12 -9.78
C MET A 1 8.80 -10.74 -10.18
N ASN A 2 8.00 -9.70 -9.99
CA ASN A 2 8.25 -8.33 -10.45
C ASN A 2 8.41 -7.38 -9.27
N THR A 3 8.99 -6.20 -9.51
CA THR A 3 9.10 -5.15 -8.50
C THR A 3 8.01 -4.10 -8.73
N TYR A 4 7.26 -3.76 -7.69
CA TYR A 4 6.20 -2.76 -7.73
C TYR A 4 6.48 -1.62 -6.76
N LYS A 5 6.21 -0.39 -7.20
CA LYS A 5 6.01 0.79 -6.35
C LYS A 5 4.54 0.86 -6.00
N VAL A 6 4.23 0.88 -4.70
CA VAL A 6 2.87 1.01 -4.17
C VAL A 6 2.76 2.31 -3.38
N LEU A 7 1.90 3.21 -3.85
CA LEU A 7 1.45 4.37 -3.11
C LEU A 7 0.27 3.95 -2.21
N ALA A 8 0.26 4.39 -0.97
CA ALA A 8 -0.86 4.17 -0.06
C ALA A 8 -1.15 5.43 0.74
N MET A 9 -2.42 5.73 0.95
CA MET A 9 -2.87 6.71 1.93
C MET A 9 -3.34 5.98 3.18
N LEU A 10 -2.74 6.32 4.32
CA LEU A 10 -3.09 5.83 5.63
C LEU A 10 -3.89 6.91 6.35
N ILE A 11 -5.08 6.54 6.81
CA ILE A 11 -5.90 7.37 7.69
C ILE A 11 -5.83 6.74 9.07
N TYR A 12 -5.47 7.54 10.06
CA TYR A 12 -5.37 7.12 11.44
C TYR A 12 -6.63 7.48 12.22
N LYS A 13 -6.83 6.86 13.39
CA LYS A 13 -7.99 7.10 14.27
C LYS A 13 -8.08 8.53 14.79
N ASP A 14 -6.95 9.24 14.86
CA ASP A 14 -6.86 10.66 15.20
C ASP A 14 -7.05 11.57 13.97
N GLU A 15 -7.61 11.03 12.88
CA GLU A 15 -7.84 11.67 11.59
C GLU A 15 -6.59 12.16 10.84
N LYS A 16 -5.40 11.85 11.37
CA LYS A 16 -4.13 12.11 10.70
C LYS A 16 -4.08 11.32 9.39
N LYS A 17 -3.65 11.99 8.31
CA LYS A 17 -3.50 11.38 6.98
C LYS A 17 -2.03 11.36 6.60
N VAL A 18 -1.53 10.20 6.19
CA VAL A 18 -0.13 10.01 5.76
C VAL A 18 -0.11 9.31 4.42
N VAL A 19 0.62 9.87 3.46
CA VAL A 19 0.89 9.22 2.17
C VAL A 19 2.26 8.55 2.24
N THR A 20 2.33 7.29 1.82
CA THR A 20 3.55 6.48 1.85
C THR A 20 3.76 5.78 0.52
N THR A 21 5.02 5.70 0.10
CA THR A 21 5.44 4.98 -1.11
C THR A 21 6.34 3.83 -0.71
N ASN A 22 6.06 2.62 -1.20
CA ASN A 22 6.81 1.42 -0.83
C ASN A 22 7.21 0.64 -2.07
N ILE A 23 8.39 0.02 -2.02
CA ILE A 23 8.82 -0.94 -3.03
C ILE A 23 8.59 -2.36 -2.51
N VAL A 24 7.89 -3.19 -3.28
CA VAL A 24 7.53 -4.55 -2.92
C VAL A 24 7.73 -5.51 -4.09
N LYS A 25 8.22 -6.72 -3.80
CA LYS A 25 8.24 -7.81 -4.78
C LYS A 25 6.93 -8.59 -4.73
N ALA A 26 6.31 -8.79 -5.89
CA ALA A 26 5.07 -9.55 -6.04
C ALA A 26 5.01 -10.18 -7.44
N GLU A 27 4.12 -11.14 -7.63
CA GLU A 27 3.79 -11.73 -8.93
C GLU A 27 3.02 -10.73 -9.79
N ASN A 28 1.97 -10.13 -9.22
CA ASN A 28 1.05 -9.20 -9.88
C ASN A 28 0.72 -7.97 -9.00
N LYS A 29 0.00 -7.00 -9.57
CA LYS A 29 -0.41 -5.77 -8.87
C LYS A 29 -1.30 -6.06 -7.66
N SER A 30 -2.22 -7.01 -7.79
CA SER A 30 -3.15 -7.38 -6.72
C SER A 30 -2.45 -7.93 -5.49
N GLU A 31 -1.44 -8.79 -5.68
CA GLU A 31 -0.61 -9.30 -4.60
C GLU A 31 0.25 -8.19 -3.97
N ALA A 32 0.80 -7.27 -4.77
CA ALA A 32 1.54 -6.11 -4.25
C ALA A 32 0.64 -5.25 -3.33
N LYS A 33 -0.60 -4.98 -3.75
CA LYS A 33 -1.61 -4.28 -2.94
C LYS A 33 -1.93 -5.04 -1.66
N LYS A 34 -2.19 -6.34 -1.75
CA LYS A 34 -2.52 -7.19 -0.58
C LYS A 34 -1.39 -7.15 0.46
N LYS A 35 -0.13 -7.30 0.04
CA LYS A 35 1.04 -7.21 0.92
C LYS A 35 1.12 -5.86 1.65
N MET A 36 0.79 -4.77 0.97
CA MET A 36 0.79 -3.44 1.58
C MET A 36 -0.36 -3.25 2.57
N ILE A 37 -1.56 -3.75 2.27
CA ILE A 37 -2.69 -3.74 3.20
C ILE A 37 -2.34 -4.55 4.45
N GLU A 38 -1.78 -5.75 4.30
CA GLU A 38 -1.36 -6.58 5.44
C GLU A 38 -0.28 -5.93 6.30
N ARG A 39 0.69 -5.26 5.68
CA ARG A 39 1.72 -4.49 6.39
C ARG A 39 1.10 -3.40 7.29
N TYR A 40 0.19 -2.59 6.74
CA TYR A 40 -0.36 -1.44 7.47
C TYR A 40 -1.53 -1.79 8.38
N LYS A 41 -2.24 -2.90 8.17
CA LYS A 41 -3.22 -3.42 9.13
C LYS A 41 -2.60 -3.73 10.50
N ARG A 42 -1.31 -4.04 10.54
CA ARG A 42 -0.55 -4.27 11.78
C ARG A 42 -0.05 -2.98 12.43
N SER A 43 -0.17 -1.83 11.74
CA SER A 43 0.26 -0.56 12.29
C SER A 43 -0.77 -0.07 13.32
N PRO A 44 -0.32 0.31 14.53
CA PRO A 44 -1.24 0.82 15.54
C PRO A 44 -1.93 2.08 15.03
N ASN A 45 -3.21 2.20 15.36
CA ASN A 45 -4.04 3.38 15.10
C ASN A 45 -4.36 3.68 13.64
N VAL A 46 -3.96 2.85 12.66
CA VAL A 46 -4.46 2.97 11.29
C VAL A 46 -5.93 2.50 11.28
N SER A 47 -6.84 3.38 10.87
CA SER A 47 -8.26 3.08 10.71
C SER A 47 -8.58 2.63 9.29
N GLU A 48 -7.98 3.28 8.29
CA GLU A 48 -8.25 3.01 6.88
C GLU A 48 -6.97 3.08 6.04
N ILE A 49 -6.94 2.24 4.99
CA ILE A 49 -5.82 2.14 4.04
C ILE A 49 -6.42 2.24 2.64
N LEU A 50 -6.08 3.29 1.91
CA LEU A 50 -6.53 3.51 0.53
C LEU A 50 -5.38 3.21 -0.44
N ILE A 51 -5.63 2.28 -1.36
CA ILE A 51 -4.72 1.89 -2.45
C ILE A 51 -5.57 1.57 -3.69
N ASN A 52 -5.48 2.39 -4.73
CA ASN A 52 -6.04 2.11 -6.03
C ASN A 52 -5.08 1.21 -6.82
N GLU A 53 -5.53 0.02 -7.20
CA GLU A 53 -4.64 -0.96 -7.85
C GLU A 53 -4.14 -0.51 -9.23
N GLU A 54 -4.95 0.26 -9.97
CA GLU A 54 -4.58 0.68 -11.33
C GLU A 54 -3.54 1.80 -11.31
N THR A 55 -3.79 2.82 -10.48
CA THR A 55 -2.99 4.06 -10.44
C THR A 55 -1.85 4.02 -9.43
N ASP A 56 -2.07 3.38 -8.28
CA ASP A 56 -1.15 3.47 -7.14
C ASP A 56 -0.18 2.30 -7.09
N VAL A 57 -0.37 1.27 -7.91
CA VAL A 57 0.52 0.10 -8.04
C VAL A 57 1.19 0.10 -9.40
N ILE A 58 2.45 0.53 -9.43
CA ILE A 58 3.25 0.72 -10.64
C ILE A 58 4.34 -0.35 -10.68
N LYS A 59 4.36 -1.17 -11.73
CA LYS A 59 5.47 -2.08 -11.98
C LYS A 59 6.71 -1.27 -12.37
N LEU A 60 7.82 -1.44 -11.67
CA LEU A 60 9.03 -0.64 -11.90
C LEU A 60 9.90 -1.24 -13.01
N LEU A 61 10.11 -2.56 -13.01
CA LEU A 61 10.76 -3.36 -14.06
C LEU A 61 10.29 -4.82 -13.92
#